data_AF-A0A9D5S8Z2-F1
#
_entry.id   AF-A0A9D5S8Z2-F1
#
_cell.length_a   1.000
_cell.length_b   1.000
_cell.length_c   1.000
_cell.angle_alpha   90.00
_cell.angle_beta   90.00
_cell.angle_gamma   90.00
#
_symmetry.space_group_name_H-M   'P 1'
#
loop_
_entity.id
_entity.type
_entity.pdbx_description
1 polymer ?
#
loop_
_entity_poly.entity_id
_entity_poly.type
_entity_poly.pdbx_seq_one_letter_code
_entity_poly.pdbx_strand_id
1 'polypeptide(L)' 'MRQRKLADYLIDVSKYVLTGVVITSLFKDVTDKQLVYVVGMVVVIAALWAGLRLTPKRKEK' A
#
# COMPACT_ATOMS: atom_id res chain seq x y z
N MET A 1 17.16 -10.39 -8.57
CA MET A 1 15.99 -10.05 -9.43
C MET A 1 14.64 -10.30 -8.74
N ARG A 2 14.36 -11.49 -8.19
CA ARG A 2 13.06 -11.81 -7.54
C ARG A 2 12.68 -10.88 -6.38
N GLN A 3 13.59 -10.62 -5.43
CA GLN A 3 13.32 -9.73 -4.29
C GLN A 3 12.99 -8.29 -4.70
N ARG A 4 13.68 -7.77 -5.73
CA ARG A 4 13.43 -6.41 -6.23
C ARG A 4 12.05 -6.29 -6.87
N LYS A 5 11.65 -7.28 -7.68
CA LYS A 5 10.27 -7.35 -8.22
C LYS A 5 9.21 -7.43 -7.12
N LEU A 6 9.47 -8.19 -6.05
CA LEU A 6 8.56 -8.27 -4.91
C LEU A 6 8.49 -6.95 -4.14
N ALA A 7 9.62 -6.27 -3.92
CA ALA A 7 9.66 -4.96 -3.28
C ALA A 7 8.87 -3.91 -4.10
N ASP A 8 9.11 -3.86 -5.42
CA ASP A 8 8.39 -2.98 -6.34
C ASP A 8 6.88 -3.29 -6.32
N TYR A 9 6.51 -4.58 -6.36
CA TYR A 9 5.12 -5.02 -6.28
C TYR A 9 4.45 -4.60 -4.97
N LEU A 10 5.11 -4.74 -3.82
CA LEU A 10 4.57 -4.31 -2.53
C LEU A 10 4.36 -2.79 -2.46
N ILE A 11 5.27 -2.01 -3.05
CA ILE A 11 5.11 -0.56 -3.17
C ILE A 11 3.89 -0.24 -4.03
N ASP A 12 3.69 -0.91 -5.15
CA ASP A 12 2.54 -0.68 -6.03
C ASP A 12 1.21 -1.08 -5.35
N VAL A 13 1.17 -2.23 -4.66
CA VAL A 13 0.01 -2.63 -3.85
C VAL A 13 -0.34 -1.54 -2.82
N SER A 14 0.65 -0.99 -2.11
CA SER A 14 0.39 0.07 -1.13
C SER A 14 -0.26 1.30 -1.76
N LYS A 15 0.20 1.73 -2.95
CA LYS A 15 -0.38 2.85 -3.68
C LYS A 15 -1.81 2.56 -4.13
N TYR A 16 -2.06 1.38 -4.69
CA TYR A 16 -3.39 1.02 -5.21
C TYR A 16 -4.41 0.86 -4.09
N VAL A 17 -4.01 0.27 -2.95
CA VAL A 17 -4.88 0.19 -1.78
C VAL A 17 -5.19 1.59 -1.25
N LEU A 18 -4.19 2.48 -1.14
CA LEU A 18 -4.41 3.86 -0.70
C LEU A 18 -5.38 4.60 -1.65
N THR A 19 -5.20 4.46 -2.96
CA THR A 19 -6.13 5.03 -3.95
C THR A 19 -7.54 4.48 -3.77
N GLY A 20 -7.68 3.17 -3.53
CA GLY A 20 -8.97 2.54 -3.22
C GLY A 20 -9.63 3.17 -1.99
N VAL A 21 -8.88 3.33 -0.89
CA VAL A 21 -9.36 3.97 0.35
C VAL A 21 -9.84 5.40 0.10
N VAL A 22 -9.05 6.19 -0.64
CA VAL A 22 -9.42 7.57 -1.01
C VAL A 22 -10.67 7.59 -1.88
N ILE A 23 -10.77 6.74 -2.89
CA ILE A 23 -11.96 6.65 -3.73
C ILE A 23 -13.19 6.27 -2.89
N THR A 24 -13.07 5.25 -2.04
CA THR A 24 -14.15 4.82 -1.13
C THR A 24 -14.57 5.93 -0.16
N SER A 25 -13.65 6.80 0.26
CA SER A 25 -13.98 7.95 1.12
C SER A 25 -15.01 8.90 0.50
N LEU A 26 -15.06 8.98 -0.83
CA LEU A 26 -15.96 9.86 -1.59
C LEU A 26 -17.40 9.32 -1.66
N PHE A 27 -17.59 8.00 -1.52
CA PHE A 27 -18.91 7.37 -1.54
C PHE A 27 -19.64 7.63 -0.23
N LYS A 28 -20.90 8.08 -0.26
CA LYS A 28 -21.69 8.35 0.96
C LYS A 28 -22.32 7.09 1.57
N ASP A 29 -22.57 6.06 0.76
CA ASP A 29 -23.33 4.87 1.14
C ASP A 29 -22.46 3.70 1.65
N VAL A 30 -21.27 4.00 2.17
CA VAL A 30 -20.38 2.99 2.74
C VAL A 30 -20.71 2.87 4.23
N THR A 31 -21.29 1.74 4.62
CA THR A 31 -21.76 1.47 5.99
C THR A 31 -20.67 1.69 7.04
N ASP A 32 -19.46 1.18 6.81
CA ASP A 32 -18.37 1.19 7.80
C ASP A 32 -17.11 1.92 7.30
N LYS A 33 -17.25 3.21 6.93
CA LYS A 33 -16.11 4.02 6.45
C LYS A 33 -14.90 4.00 7.38
N GLN A 34 -15.15 4.07 8.69
CA GLN A 34 -14.07 4.03 9.68
C GLN A 34 -13.28 2.72 9.61
N LEU A 35 -13.96 1.60 9.41
CA LEU A 35 -13.31 0.30 9.27
C LEU A 35 -12.48 0.24 7.98
N VAL A 36 -13.02 0.76 6.88
CA VAL A 36 -12.27 0.87 5.61
C VAL A 36 -11.00 1.70 5.78
N TYR A 37 -11.05 2.81 6.50
CA TYR A 37 -9.88 3.65 6.74
C TYR A 37 -8.85 2.93 7.61
N VAL A 38 -9.25 2.31 8.72
CA VAL A 38 -8.33 1.64 9.64
C VAL A 38 -7.67 0.44 8.96
N VAL A 39 -8.47 -0.46 8.38
CA VAL A 39 -7.94 -1.66 7.70
C VAL A 39 -7.12 -1.28 6.48
N GLY A 40 -7.63 -0.36 5.67
CA GLY A 40 -6.92 0.13 4.50
C GLY A 40 -5.58 0.74 4.86
N MET A 41 -5.52 1.56 5.91
CA MET A 41 -4.27 2.19 6.34
C MET A 41 -3.27 1.20 6.93
N VAL A 42 -3.73 0.18 7.67
CA VAL A 42 -2.88 -0.92 8.15
C VAL A 42 -2.26 -1.66 6.98
N VAL A 43 -3.03 -1.99 5.95
CA VAL A 43 -2.53 -2.68 4.75
C VAL A 43 -1.53 -1.81 3.99
N VAL A 44 -1.83 -0.52 3.79
CA VAL A 44 -0.91 0.43 3.13
C VAL A 44 0.42 0.49 3.87
N ILE A 45 0.40 0.70 5.19
CA ILE A 45 1.62 0.81 6.00
C ILE A 45 2.39 -0.50 5.99
N ALA A 46 1.72 -1.64 6.14
CA ALA A 46 2.38 -2.96 6.14
C ALA A 46 3.04 -3.25 4.80
N ALA A 47 2.33 -3.05 3.68
CA ALA A 47 2.85 -3.27 2.34
C ALA A 47 4.00 -2.32 2.02
N LEU A 48 3.86 -1.03 2.35
CA LEU A 48 4.91 -0.03 2.12
C LEU A 48 6.15 -0.31 2.97
N TRP A 49 5.98 -0.65 4.25
CA TRP A 49 7.10 -0.97 5.14
C TRP A 49 7.85 -2.23 4.69
N ALA A 50 7.13 -3.29 4.33
CA ALA A 50 7.73 -4.50 3.80
C ALA A 50 8.39 -4.26 2.43
N GLY A 51 7.77 -3.49 1.54
CA GLY A 51 8.33 -3.10 0.25
C GLY A 51 9.64 -2.32 0.39
N LEU A 52 9.67 -1.32 1.27
CA LEU A 52 10.88 -0.53 1.55
C LEU A 52 11.99 -1.39 2.19
N ARG A 53 11.65 -2.27 3.14
CA ARG A 53 12.61 -3.15 3.80
C ARG A 53 13.22 -4.19 2.84
N LEU A 54 12.42 -4.66 1.88
CA LEU A 54 12.86 -5.60 0.84
C LEU A 54 13.56 -4.91 -0.34
N THR A 55 13.42 -3.58 -0.47
CA THR A 55 14.09 -2.80 -1.51
C THR A 55 15.60 -2.88 -1.27
N PRO A 56 16.37 -3.55 -2.16
CA PRO A 56 17.81 -3.61 -2.00
C PRO A 56 18.35 -2.18 -2.11
N LYS A 57 19.26 -1.78 -1.21
CA LYS A 57 19.96 -0.49 -1.33
C LYS A 57 20.58 -0.42 -2.72
N ARG A 58 20.03 0.44 -3.57
CA ARG A 58 20.54 0.67 -4.91
C ARG A 58 21.98 1.14 -4.71
N LYS A 59 22.97 0.39 -5.23
CA LYS A 59 24.24 1.02 -5.57
C LYS A 59 23.87 2.02 -6.67
N GLU A 60 23.84 3.28 -6.27
CA GLU A 60 23.71 4.43 -7.15
C GLU A 60 24.66 4.20 -8.34
N LYS A 61 24.08 4.21 -9.54
CA LYS A 61 24.81 4.20 -10.80
C LYS A 61 24.67 5.60 -11.36
#